data_AF-R7N548-F1
#
_entry.id   AF-R7N548-F1
#
_cell.length_a   1.000
_cell.length_b   1.000
_cell.length_c   1.000
_cell.angle_alpha   90.00
_cell.angle_beta   90.00
_cell.angle_gamma   90.00
#
_symmetry.space_group_name_H-M   'P 1'
#
loop_
_entity.id
_entity.type
_entity.pdbx_description
1 polymer ?
#
loop_
_entity_poly.entity_id
_entity_poly.type
_entity_poly.pdbx_seq_one_letter_code
_entity_poly.pdbx_strand_id
1 'polypeptide(L)'
;MEACEYFKQKREQTGMTIREFCKKVNISVGSCVEYQNGTKSLLSLPLDKTIRIFSVINIHIERFYDDYFPELKEEITKRMIVWEEKRAPELDLVKLQHRYRARIAKMKERKVLPDVEIEQFLQEYKTLFKGLKAEMDSCGNISEILYKERILPFSCRLKKQIENGEIKNPVSRRINDAMLAKEITYVELAHIVDITPVSLTYAKTSQTGYSSMKIGTVLKICYALDISFDEICELLLKNI
;
A
#
# COMPACT_ATOMS: atom_id res chain seq x y z
N MET A 1 23.29 -16.57 12.88
CA MET A 1 23.87 -15.24 12.59
C MET A 1 22.72 -14.26 12.61
N GLU A 2 22.83 -13.22 13.41
CA GLU A 2 21.78 -12.19 13.53
C GLU A 2 21.78 -11.25 12.32
N ALA A 3 20.69 -10.50 12.14
CA ALA A 3 20.53 -9.57 11.02
C ALA A 3 21.63 -8.49 10.99
N CYS A 4 22.00 -7.95 12.15
CA CYS A 4 23.05 -6.94 12.32
C CYS A 4 24.44 -7.50 12.00
N GLU A 5 24.72 -8.75 12.38
CA GLU A 5 25.97 -9.44 12.08
C GLU A 5 26.12 -9.67 10.57
N TYR A 6 25.06 -10.15 9.90
CA TYR A 6 25.06 -10.32 8.45
C TYR A 6 25.23 -8.99 7.73
N PHE A 7 24.53 -7.94 8.18
CA PHE A 7 24.70 -6.58 7.65
C PHE A 7 26.14 -6.10 7.77
N LYS A 8 26.77 -6.28 8.94
CA LYS A 8 28.17 -5.92 9.19
C LYS A 8 29.11 -6.68 8.26
N GLN A 9 28.93 -8.00 8.14
CA GLN A 9 29.73 -8.88 7.29
C GLN A 9 29.63 -8.47 5.82
N LYS A 10 28.42 -8.22 5.32
CA LYS A 10 28.18 -7.81 3.93
C LYS A 10 28.80 -6.46 3.61
N ARG A 11 28.75 -5.52 4.55
CA ARG A 11 29.47 -4.24 4.43
C ARG A 11 30.98 -4.44 4.42
N GLU A 12 31.53 -5.34 5.24
CA GLU A 12 32.95 -5.71 5.28
C GLU A 12 33.45 -6.29 3.94
N GLN A 13 32.63 -7.15 3.32
CA GLN A 13 32.90 -7.77 2.02
C GLN A 13 33.03 -6.77 0.88
N THR A 14 32.51 -5.53 1.04
CA THR A 14 32.68 -4.48 0.02
C THR A 14 34.12 -3.94 -0.07
N GLY A 15 34.97 -4.22 0.92
CA GLY A 15 36.33 -3.68 1.02
C GLY A 15 36.42 -2.21 1.41
N MET A 16 35.28 -1.51 1.57
CA MET A 16 35.24 -0.12 2.00
C MET A 16 35.45 0.02 3.51
N THR A 17 36.19 1.07 3.91
CA THR A 17 36.17 1.52 5.30
C THR A 17 34.76 1.99 5.69
N ILE A 18 34.46 2.00 6.99
CA ILE A 18 33.15 2.45 7.47
C ILE A 18 32.84 3.89 7.03
N ARG A 19 33.85 4.77 6.97
CA ARG A 19 33.67 6.17 6.53
C ARG A 19 33.32 6.27 5.05
N GLU A 20 34.02 5.52 4.19
CA GLU A 20 33.74 5.49 2.74
C GLU A 20 32.34 4.94 2.46
N PHE A 21 31.99 3.83 3.12
CA PHE A 21 30.66 3.24 3.00
C PHE A 21 29.56 4.22 3.42
N CYS A 22 29.70 4.84 4.59
CA CYS A 22 28.73 5.79 5.13
C CYS A 22 28.56 7.02 4.22
N LYS A 23 29.66 7.52 3.65
CA LYS A 23 29.63 8.61 2.65
C LYS A 23 28.87 8.17 1.39
N LYS A 24 29.12 6.96 0.89
CA LYS A 24 28.47 6.43 -0.33
C LYS A 24 26.96 6.25 -0.18
N VAL A 25 26.51 5.75 0.97
CA VAL A 25 25.09 5.47 1.23
C VAL A 25 24.36 6.62 1.94
N ASN A 26 25.07 7.72 2.22
CA ASN A 26 24.59 8.91 2.89
C ASN A 26 23.94 8.64 4.26
N ILE A 27 24.67 7.95 5.14
CA ILE A 27 24.33 7.77 6.56
C ILE A 27 25.48 8.22 7.45
N SER A 28 25.21 8.54 8.71
CA SER A 28 26.29 8.85 9.66
C SER A 28 27.04 7.57 10.07
N VAL A 29 28.33 7.71 10.39
CA VAL A 29 29.13 6.60 10.93
C VAL A 29 28.54 6.06 12.22
N GLY A 30 28.12 6.96 13.13
CA GLY A 30 27.49 6.58 14.40
C GLY A 30 26.27 5.68 14.19
N SER A 31 25.33 6.09 13.32
CA SER A 31 24.15 5.27 13.03
C SER A 31 24.50 3.95 12.35
N CYS A 32 25.49 3.93 11.44
CA CYS A 32 25.96 2.68 10.84
C CYS A 32 26.47 1.69 11.89
N VAL A 33 27.25 2.18 12.87
CA VAL A 33 27.75 1.37 13.99
C VAL A 33 26.59 0.87 14.85
N GLU A 34 25.61 1.72 15.16
CA GLU A 34 24.43 1.32 15.92
C GLU A 34 23.66 0.17 15.25
N TYR A 35 23.48 0.22 13.93
CA TYR A 35 22.85 -0.88 13.18
C TYR A 35 23.71 -2.14 13.14
N GLN A 36 25.02 -2.02 12.95
CA GLN A 36 25.95 -3.18 12.93
C GLN A 36 26.06 -3.88 14.27
N ASN A 37 25.88 -3.14 15.37
CA ASN A 37 25.94 -3.68 16.73
C ASN A 37 24.55 -4.08 17.27
N GLY A 38 23.48 -3.88 16.50
CA GLY A 38 22.11 -4.18 16.92
C GLY A 38 21.51 -3.24 17.96
N THR A 39 22.21 -2.17 18.36
CA THR A 39 21.66 -1.17 19.31
C THR A 39 20.53 -0.36 18.69
N LYS A 40 20.47 -0.30 17.37
CA LYS A 40 19.35 0.24 16.60
C LYS A 40 18.84 -0.79 15.60
N SER A 41 17.53 -1.01 15.56
CA SER A 41 16.93 -2.00 14.66
C SER A 41 17.05 -1.60 13.19
N LEU A 42 17.42 -2.55 12.34
CA LEU A 42 17.43 -2.39 10.88
C LEU A 42 16.02 -2.12 10.31
N LEU A 43 14.95 -2.42 11.05
CA LEU A 43 13.57 -2.05 10.68
C LEU A 43 13.30 -0.55 10.77
N SER A 44 14.14 0.18 11.51
CA SER A 44 14.00 1.63 11.73
C SER A 44 14.71 2.49 10.69
N LEU A 45 15.44 1.87 9.75
CA LEU A 45 16.07 2.57 8.65
C LEU A 45 15.01 3.26 7.78
N PRO A 46 15.22 4.54 7.39
CA PRO A 46 14.43 5.15 6.33
C PRO A 46 14.55 4.34 5.04
N LEU A 47 13.46 4.24 4.28
CA LEU A 47 13.39 3.43 3.06
C LEU A 47 14.41 3.89 2.01
N ASP A 48 14.56 5.19 1.79
CA ASP A 48 15.54 5.76 0.85
C ASP A 48 16.98 5.34 1.19
N LYS A 49 17.32 5.30 2.49
CA LYS A 49 18.63 4.83 2.97
C LYS A 49 18.77 3.33 2.80
N THR A 50 17.73 2.57 3.11
CA THR A 50 17.72 1.11 2.96
C THR A 50 18.01 0.72 1.52
N ILE A 51 17.33 1.34 0.54
CA ILE A 51 17.55 1.07 -0.88
C ILE A 51 19.01 1.31 -1.28
N ARG A 52 19.59 2.45 -0.88
CA ARG A 52 21.01 2.78 -1.17
C ARG A 52 21.97 1.81 -0.50
N ILE A 53 21.75 1.52 0.77
CA ILE A 53 22.57 0.61 1.57
C ILE A 53 22.59 -0.77 0.94
N PHE A 54 21.41 -1.34 0.70
CA PHE A 54 21.23 -2.71 0.24
C PHE A 54 21.69 -2.90 -1.20
N SER A 55 21.54 -1.86 -2.04
CA SER A 55 22.15 -1.83 -3.37
C SER A 55 23.68 -1.93 -3.31
N VAL A 56 24.34 -1.20 -2.40
CA VAL A 56 25.81 -1.20 -2.29
C VAL A 56 26.35 -2.52 -1.75
N ILE A 57 25.66 -3.15 -0.79
CA ILE A 57 26.06 -4.43 -0.21
C ILE A 57 25.48 -5.65 -0.94
N ASN A 58 24.77 -5.42 -2.04
CA ASN A 58 24.15 -6.41 -2.92
C ASN A 58 23.26 -7.42 -2.17
N ILE A 59 22.28 -6.92 -1.42
CA ILE A 59 21.29 -7.71 -0.71
C ILE A 59 19.89 -7.39 -1.26
N HIS A 60 19.11 -8.43 -1.54
CA HIS A 60 17.70 -8.29 -1.86
C HIS A 60 16.92 -7.88 -0.61
N ILE A 61 16.26 -6.72 -0.65
CA ILE A 61 15.65 -6.11 0.55
C ILE A 61 14.54 -7.00 1.11
N GLU A 62 13.53 -7.34 0.30
CA GLU A 62 12.38 -8.12 0.77
C GLU A 62 12.80 -9.46 1.38
N ARG A 63 13.63 -10.24 0.67
CA ARG A 63 14.18 -11.52 1.18
C ARG A 63 14.92 -11.36 2.49
N PHE A 64 15.76 -10.35 2.63
CA PHE A 64 16.47 -10.11 3.89
C PHE A 64 15.50 -9.89 5.05
N TYR A 65 14.45 -9.09 4.87
CA TYR A 65 13.50 -8.87 5.95
C TYR A 65 12.59 -10.08 6.20
N ASP A 66 12.22 -10.83 5.18
CA ASP A 66 11.48 -12.10 5.34
C ASP A 66 12.33 -13.16 6.07
N ASP A 67 13.65 -13.22 5.82
CA ASP A 67 14.56 -14.19 6.46
C ASP A 67 14.90 -13.83 7.91
N TYR A 68 15.08 -12.54 8.21
CA TYR A 68 15.60 -12.08 9.50
C TYR A 68 14.54 -11.46 10.42
N PHE A 69 13.39 -11.08 9.89
CA PHE A 69 12.25 -10.53 10.64
C PHE A 69 10.91 -11.14 10.18
N PRO A 70 10.79 -12.49 10.10
CA PRO A 70 9.60 -13.16 9.57
C PRO A 70 8.32 -12.80 10.36
N GLU A 71 8.46 -12.43 11.63
CA GLU A 71 7.35 -12.06 12.50
C GLU A 71 6.56 -10.86 11.98
N LEU A 72 7.16 -9.96 11.19
CA LEU A 72 6.44 -8.84 10.58
C LEU A 72 5.34 -9.34 9.64
N LYS A 73 5.68 -10.26 8.75
CA LYS A 73 4.74 -10.81 7.76
C LYS A 73 3.67 -11.66 8.43
N GLU A 74 4.07 -12.49 9.40
CA GLU A 74 3.14 -13.30 10.19
C GLU A 74 2.14 -12.44 10.96
N GLU A 75 2.61 -11.38 11.63
CA GLU A 75 1.77 -10.44 12.38
C GLU A 75 0.74 -9.79 11.46
N ILE A 76 1.19 -9.24 10.33
CA ILE A 76 0.29 -8.56 9.39
C ILE A 76 -0.70 -9.54 8.77
N THR A 77 -0.27 -10.75 8.41
CA THR A 77 -1.17 -11.79 7.90
C THR A 77 -2.28 -12.10 8.90
N LYS A 78 -1.96 -12.27 10.19
CA LYS A 78 -2.96 -12.50 11.25
C LYS A 78 -3.92 -11.32 11.39
N ARG A 79 -3.41 -10.09 11.40
CA ARG A 79 -4.24 -8.87 11.50
C ARG A 79 -5.16 -8.71 10.29
N MET A 80 -4.68 -9.05 9.09
CA MET A 80 -5.47 -9.04 7.86
C MET A 80 -6.61 -10.05 7.91
N ILE A 81 -6.36 -11.30 8.33
CA ILE A 81 -7.41 -12.32 8.50
C ILE A 81 -8.51 -11.80 9.44
N VAL A 82 -8.12 -11.28 10.60
CA VAL A 82 -9.08 -10.74 11.58
C VAL A 82 -9.87 -9.55 11.01
N TRP A 83 -9.23 -8.69 10.21
CA TRP A 83 -9.92 -7.58 9.56
C TRP A 83 -10.91 -8.07 8.50
N GLU A 84 -10.52 -9.04 7.67
CA GLU A 84 -11.38 -9.65 6.65
C GLU A 84 -12.60 -10.34 7.28
N GLU A 85 -12.41 -11.10 8.36
CA GLU A 85 -13.51 -11.77 9.08
C GLU A 85 -14.52 -10.79 9.68
N LYS A 86 -14.06 -9.63 10.14
CA LYS A 86 -14.93 -8.58 10.70
C LYS A 86 -15.61 -7.75 9.64
N ARG A 87 -15.11 -7.81 8.40
CA ARG A 87 -15.60 -6.97 7.32
C ARG A 87 -16.74 -7.67 6.58
N ALA A 88 -17.96 -7.20 6.82
CA ALA A 88 -19.11 -7.57 6.01
C ALA A 88 -19.25 -6.61 4.81
N PRO A 89 -19.21 -7.10 3.55
CA PRO A 89 -19.57 -6.26 2.42
C PRO A 89 -21.05 -5.86 2.48
N GLU A 90 -21.39 -4.68 1.95
CA GLU A 90 -22.79 -4.32 1.74
C GLU A 90 -23.32 -5.14 0.57
N LEU A 91 -24.31 -6.00 0.83
CA LEU A 91 -24.90 -6.88 -0.19
C LEU A 91 -26.30 -6.45 -0.63
N ASP A 92 -26.94 -5.53 0.10
CA ASP A 92 -28.25 -4.98 -0.25
C ASP A 92 -28.16 -4.21 -1.57
N LEU A 93 -28.84 -4.73 -2.60
CA LEU A 93 -28.76 -4.20 -3.96
C LEU A 93 -29.28 -2.76 -4.04
N VAL A 94 -30.33 -2.42 -3.28
CA VAL A 94 -30.95 -1.09 -3.29
C VAL A 94 -30.01 -0.06 -2.67
N LYS A 95 -29.34 -0.42 -1.56
CA LYS A 95 -28.34 0.44 -0.91
C LYS A 95 -27.12 0.63 -1.80
N LEU A 96 -26.61 -0.44 -2.42
CA LEU A 96 -25.51 -0.35 -3.38
C LEU A 96 -25.89 0.56 -4.54
N GLN A 97 -27.08 0.39 -5.11
CA GLN A 97 -27.59 1.18 -6.21
C GLN A 97 -27.62 2.68 -5.86
N HIS A 98 -28.20 3.04 -4.70
CA HIS A 98 -28.23 4.42 -4.22
C HIS A 98 -26.82 4.99 -4.00
N ARG A 99 -25.93 4.21 -3.37
CA ARG A 99 -24.56 4.62 -3.07
C ARG A 99 -23.78 4.99 -4.34
N TYR A 100 -23.81 4.13 -5.35
CA TYR A 100 -23.06 4.38 -6.58
C TYR A 100 -23.70 5.46 -7.46
N ARG A 101 -25.03 5.54 -7.51
CA ARG A 101 -25.72 6.65 -8.18
C ARG A 101 -25.33 8.00 -7.57
N ALA A 102 -25.35 8.10 -6.24
CA ALA A 102 -24.95 9.32 -5.54
C ALA A 102 -23.48 9.68 -5.80
N ARG A 103 -22.59 8.68 -5.89
CA ARG A 103 -21.17 8.89 -6.18
C ARG A 103 -20.94 9.40 -7.62
N ILE A 104 -21.60 8.82 -8.61
CA ILE A 104 -21.54 9.32 -10.01
C ILE A 104 -22.11 10.75 -10.11
N ALA A 105 -23.22 11.03 -9.43
CA ALA A 105 -23.79 12.38 -9.38
C ALA A 105 -22.79 13.40 -8.79
N LYS A 106 -22.09 13.05 -7.71
CA LYS A 106 -21.03 13.88 -7.13
C LYS A 106 -19.85 14.09 -8.08
N MET A 107 -19.48 13.08 -8.89
CA MET A 107 -18.44 13.24 -9.90
C MET A 107 -18.82 14.28 -10.95
N LYS A 108 -20.08 14.28 -11.38
CA LYS A 108 -20.65 15.28 -12.29
C LYS A 108 -20.65 16.68 -11.68
N GLU A 109 -21.17 16.80 -10.47
CA GLU A 109 -21.21 18.07 -9.74
C GLU A 109 -19.82 18.70 -9.59
N ARG A 110 -18.82 17.87 -9.25
CA ARG A 110 -17.43 18.31 -9.03
C ARG A 110 -16.61 18.43 -10.31
N LYS A 111 -17.18 18.11 -11.48
CA LYS A 111 -16.48 18.10 -12.78
C LYS A 111 -15.17 17.30 -12.73
N VAL A 112 -15.21 16.14 -12.07
CA VAL A 112 -14.03 15.25 -11.92
C VAL A 112 -13.52 14.76 -13.29
N LEU A 113 -14.44 14.53 -14.22
CA LEU A 113 -14.19 14.03 -15.57
C LEU A 113 -15.04 14.81 -16.60
N PRO A 114 -14.72 14.72 -17.90
CA PRO A 114 -15.61 15.16 -18.97
C PRO A 114 -16.98 14.48 -18.93
N ASP A 115 -18.03 15.20 -19.33
CA ASP A 115 -19.42 14.69 -19.30
C ASP A 115 -19.60 13.36 -20.06
N VAL A 116 -18.86 13.17 -21.15
CA VAL A 116 -18.89 11.94 -21.96
C VAL A 116 -18.45 10.72 -21.14
N GLU A 117 -17.38 10.84 -20.35
CA GLU A 117 -16.88 9.77 -19.49
C GLU A 117 -17.84 9.49 -18.33
N ILE A 118 -18.48 10.53 -17.79
CA ILE A 118 -19.49 10.39 -16.75
C ILE A 118 -20.71 9.64 -17.28
N GLU A 119 -21.14 9.91 -18.51
CA GLU A 119 -22.25 9.18 -19.13
C GLU A 119 -21.89 7.70 -19.39
N GLN A 120 -20.62 7.40 -19.72
CA GLN A 120 -20.13 6.01 -19.80
C GLN A 120 -20.29 5.29 -18.45
N PHE A 121 -19.87 5.91 -17.34
CA PHE A 121 -20.08 5.34 -16.01
C PHE A 121 -21.56 5.16 -15.66
N LEU A 122 -22.44 6.09 -16.05
CA LEU A 122 -23.89 5.95 -15.87
C LEU A 122 -24.46 4.77 -16.66
N GLN A 123 -23.99 4.55 -17.88
CA GLN A 123 -24.44 3.44 -18.71
C GLN A 123 -23.94 2.09 -18.20
N GLU A 124 -22.68 2.00 -17.77
CA GLU A 124 -22.12 0.83 -17.09
C GLU A 124 -22.91 0.52 -15.81
N TYR A 125 -23.17 1.54 -14.98
CA TYR A 125 -23.98 1.43 -13.78
C TYR A 125 -25.38 0.87 -14.08
N LYS A 126 -26.09 1.42 -15.08
CA LYS A 126 -27.43 0.93 -15.47
C LYS A 126 -27.38 -0.55 -15.88
N THR A 127 -26.37 -0.93 -16.66
CA THR A 127 -26.19 -2.30 -17.15
C THR A 127 -25.89 -3.26 -16.01
N LEU A 128 -24.96 -2.89 -15.12
CA LEU A 128 -24.55 -3.67 -13.96
C LEU A 128 -25.73 -3.96 -13.03
N PHE A 129 -26.45 -2.92 -12.60
CA PHE A 129 -27.55 -3.08 -11.65
C PHE A 129 -28.79 -3.74 -12.26
N LYS A 130 -29.00 -3.63 -13.57
CA LYS A 130 -30.04 -4.40 -14.27
C LYS A 130 -29.71 -5.91 -14.24
N GLY A 131 -28.45 -6.28 -14.50
CA GLY A 131 -28.01 -7.67 -14.43
C GLY A 131 -28.13 -8.26 -13.03
N LEU A 132 -27.59 -7.55 -12.03
CA LEU A 132 -27.62 -8.01 -10.63
C LEU A 132 -29.03 -8.18 -10.07
N LYS A 133 -30.01 -7.40 -10.54
CA LYS A 133 -31.42 -7.56 -10.13
C LYS A 133 -32.01 -8.91 -10.50
N ALA A 134 -31.52 -9.56 -11.56
CA ALA A 134 -31.96 -10.90 -11.95
C ALA A 134 -31.35 -12.01 -11.08
N GLU A 135 -30.30 -11.69 -10.33
CA GLU A 135 -29.50 -12.65 -9.53
C GLU A 135 -29.58 -12.36 -8.02
N MET A 136 -30.49 -11.46 -7.60
CA MET A 136 -30.69 -11.14 -6.19
C MET A 136 -31.53 -12.21 -5.49
N ASP A 137 -31.28 -12.41 -4.20
CA ASP A 137 -32.09 -13.27 -3.35
C ASP A 137 -33.46 -12.65 -3.01
N SER A 138 -34.31 -13.40 -2.31
CA SER A 138 -35.63 -12.95 -1.87
C SER A 138 -35.60 -11.77 -0.89
N CYS A 139 -34.46 -11.52 -0.25
CA CYS A 139 -34.24 -10.41 0.67
C CYS A 139 -33.67 -9.17 -0.02
N GLY A 140 -33.43 -9.23 -1.33
CA GLY A 140 -32.87 -8.12 -2.12
C GLY A 140 -31.35 -8.00 -2.05
N ASN A 141 -30.65 -9.03 -1.58
CA ASN A 141 -29.19 -9.07 -1.54
C ASN A 141 -28.60 -9.78 -2.75
N ILE A 142 -27.36 -9.43 -3.10
CA ILE A 142 -26.51 -10.22 -3.99
C ILE A 142 -25.58 -11.11 -3.18
N SER A 143 -25.05 -12.18 -3.79
CA SER A 143 -24.02 -13.00 -3.14
C SER A 143 -22.69 -12.23 -3.01
N GLU A 144 -21.87 -12.61 -2.04
CA GLU A 144 -20.50 -12.07 -1.92
C GLU A 144 -19.64 -12.33 -3.17
N ILE A 145 -19.88 -13.46 -3.85
CA ILE A 145 -19.20 -13.81 -5.10
C ILE A 145 -19.52 -12.75 -6.16
N LEU A 146 -20.81 -12.47 -6.38
CA LEU A 146 -21.24 -11.43 -7.33
C LEU A 146 -20.75 -10.04 -6.93
N TYR A 147 -20.70 -9.74 -5.62
CA TYR A 147 -20.12 -8.51 -5.12
C TYR A 147 -18.65 -8.39 -5.53
N LYS A 148 -17.83 -9.40 -5.23
CA LYS A 148 -16.38 -9.41 -5.53
C LYS A 148 -16.10 -9.39 -7.02
N GLU A 149 -16.89 -10.08 -7.83
CA GLU A 149 -16.69 -10.17 -9.28
C GLU A 149 -17.19 -8.97 -10.06
N ARG A 150 -18.25 -8.30 -9.60
CA ARG A 150 -18.94 -7.27 -10.41
C ARG A 150 -19.04 -5.91 -9.74
N ILE A 151 -19.42 -5.84 -8.46
CA ILE A 151 -19.54 -4.57 -7.73
C ILE A 151 -18.17 -3.99 -7.39
N LEU A 152 -17.28 -4.80 -6.83
CA LEU A 152 -15.96 -4.37 -6.38
C LEU A 152 -15.12 -3.78 -7.51
N PRO A 153 -14.99 -4.41 -8.71
CA PRO A 153 -14.25 -3.82 -9.82
C PRO A 153 -14.84 -2.49 -10.29
N PHE A 154 -16.17 -2.38 -10.36
CA PHE A 154 -16.85 -1.13 -10.70
C PHE A 154 -16.59 -0.03 -9.67
N SER A 155 -16.71 -0.37 -8.38
CA SER A 155 -16.41 0.51 -7.24
C SER A 155 -14.97 1.03 -7.30
N CYS A 156 -14.01 0.13 -7.55
CA CYS A 156 -12.59 0.46 -7.65
C CYS A 156 -12.34 1.44 -8.80
N ARG A 157 -12.84 1.17 -10.02
CA ARG A 157 -12.71 2.08 -11.16
C ARG A 157 -13.30 3.46 -10.86
N LEU A 158 -14.49 3.50 -10.27
CA LEU A 158 -15.19 4.75 -9.95
C LEU A 158 -14.42 5.57 -8.90
N LYS A 159 -13.96 4.94 -7.81
CA LYS A 159 -13.16 5.61 -6.77
C LYS A 159 -11.82 6.08 -7.31
N LYS A 160 -11.17 5.27 -8.15
CA LYS A 160 -9.89 5.62 -8.78
C LYS A 160 -9.99 6.90 -9.61
N GLN A 161 -11.10 7.12 -10.34
CA GLN A 161 -11.28 8.36 -11.07
C GLN A 161 -11.45 9.59 -10.17
N ILE A 162 -12.11 9.42 -9.02
CA ILE A 162 -12.26 10.48 -8.02
C ILE A 162 -10.90 10.87 -7.43
N GLU A 163 -10.03 9.88 -7.19
CA GLU A 163 -8.76 10.07 -6.47
C GLU A 163 -7.55 10.33 -7.39
N ASN A 164 -7.58 9.90 -8.66
CA ASN A 164 -6.48 10.02 -9.61
C ASN A 164 -6.08 11.47 -9.92
N GLY A 165 -6.99 12.43 -9.74
CA GLY A 165 -6.67 13.86 -9.87
C GLY A 165 -5.81 14.41 -8.74
N GLU A 166 -5.76 13.72 -7.59
CA GLU A 166 -5.18 14.26 -6.35
C GLU A 166 -3.78 13.68 -6.03
N ILE A 167 -3.49 12.44 -6.45
CA ILE A 167 -2.26 11.73 -6.06
C ILE A 167 -1.21 11.79 -7.18
N LYS A 168 -0.22 12.66 -7.01
CA LYS A 168 0.90 12.84 -7.96
C LYS A 168 2.03 11.82 -7.79
N ASN A 169 2.31 11.39 -6.56
CA ASN A 169 3.42 10.46 -6.28
C ASN A 169 3.05 9.03 -6.76
N PRO A 170 3.89 8.38 -7.59
CA PRO A 170 3.60 7.04 -8.12
C PRO A 170 3.49 5.94 -7.06
N VAL A 171 4.29 5.99 -6.00
CA VAL A 171 4.22 5.05 -4.87
C VAL A 171 2.91 5.23 -4.12
N SER A 172 2.54 6.47 -3.81
CA SER A 172 1.26 6.79 -3.18
C SER A 172 0.09 6.30 -4.03
N ARG A 173 0.17 6.46 -5.36
CA ARG A 173 -0.85 5.97 -6.28
C ARG A 173 -0.95 4.45 -6.27
N ARG A 174 0.18 3.73 -6.28
CA ARG A 174 0.20 2.27 -6.26
C ARG A 174 -0.37 1.69 -4.97
N ILE A 175 -0.04 2.28 -3.83
CA ILE A 175 -0.58 1.90 -2.52
C ILE A 175 -2.09 2.18 -2.48
N ASN A 176 -2.52 3.35 -2.95
CA ASN A 176 -3.92 3.71 -3.00
C ASN A 176 -4.73 2.77 -3.92
N ASP A 177 -4.20 2.43 -5.09
CA ASP A 177 -4.83 1.46 -6.00
C ASP A 177 -5.03 0.09 -5.33
N ALA A 178 -4.04 -0.39 -4.57
CA ALA A 178 -4.15 -1.65 -3.83
C ALA A 178 -5.19 -1.58 -2.70
N MET A 179 -5.23 -0.45 -1.98
CA MET A 179 -6.25 -0.19 -0.96
C MET A 179 -7.65 -0.17 -1.57
N LEU A 180 -7.84 0.44 -2.73
CA LEU A 180 -9.12 0.46 -3.44
C LEU A 180 -9.54 -0.94 -3.88
N ALA A 181 -8.61 -1.75 -4.38
CA ALA A 181 -8.87 -3.13 -4.80
C ALA A 181 -9.29 -4.03 -3.62
N LYS A 182 -8.71 -3.81 -2.44
CA LYS A 182 -9.09 -4.50 -1.20
C LYS A 182 -10.21 -3.81 -0.44
N GLU A 183 -10.63 -2.61 -0.84
CA GLU A 183 -11.57 -1.74 -0.10
C GLU A 183 -11.16 -1.47 1.37
N ILE A 184 -9.86 -1.40 1.61
CA ILE A 184 -9.29 -1.00 2.89
C ILE A 184 -9.25 0.54 2.93
N THR A 185 -9.75 1.14 4.00
CA THR A 185 -9.61 2.58 4.24
C THR A 185 -8.24 2.93 4.82
N TYR A 186 -7.84 4.20 4.72
CA TYR A 186 -6.58 4.68 5.33
C TYR A 186 -6.52 4.46 6.83
N VAL A 187 -7.65 4.62 7.53
CA VAL A 187 -7.72 4.40 8.98
C VAL A 187 -7.53 2.93 9.31
N GLU A 188 -8.18 2.03 8.58
CA GLU A 188 -8.02 0.59 8.76
C GLU A 188 -6.59 0.14 8.46
N LEU A 189 -6.01 0.56 7.33
CA LEU A 189 -4.63 0.23 6.99
C LEU A 189 -3.66 0.70 8.07
N ALA A 190 -3.83 1.93 8.57
CA ALA A 190 -3.00 2.48 9.63
C ALA A 190 -3.09 1.64 10.93
N HIS A 191 -4.29 1.19 11.30
CA HIS A 191 -4.47 0.28 12.45
C HIS A 191 -3.84 -1.10 12.20
N ILE A 192 -4.00 -1.66 11.00
CA ILE A 192 -3.42 -2.96 10.62
C ILE A 192 -1.89 -2.91 10.75
N VAL A 193 -1.25 -1.86 10.23
CA VAL A 193 0.22 -1.73 10.21
C VAL A 193 0.80 -1.03 11.44
N ASP A 194 -0.03 -0.73 12.43
CA ASP A 194 0.32 -0.14 13.73
C ASP A 194 0.99 1.25 13.64
N ILE A 195 0.36 2.15 12.89
CA ILE A 195 0.77 3.56 12.80
C ILE A 195 -0.43 4.49 12.95
N THR A 196 -0.15 5.77 13.17
CA THR A 196 -1.22 6.78 13.20
C THR A 196 -1.76 7.04 11.78
N PRO A 197 -3.08 7.24 11.61
CA PRO A 197 -3.66 7.61 10.31
C PRO A 197 -3.05 8.89 9.72
N VAL A 198 -2.60 9.81 10.59
CA VAL A 198 -1.90 11.05 10.20
C VAL A 198 -0.59 10.73 9.47
N SER A 199 0.18 9.76 9.96
CA SER A 199 1.46 9.38 9.33
C SER A 199 1.25 8.84 7.92
N LEU A 200 0.24 8.00 7.73
CA LEU A 200 -0.09 7.44 6.42
C LEU A 200 -0.66 8.51 5.46
N THR A 201 -1.47 9.43 5.99
CA THR A 201 -2.00 10.57 5.22
C THR A 201 -0.87 11.49 4.76
N TYR A 202 0.10 11.76 5.63
CA TYR A 202 1.29 12.56 5.28
C TYR A 202 2.14 11.86 4.22
N ALA A 203 2.34 10.54 4.32
CA ALA A 203 3.06 9.77 3.31
C ALA A 203 2.34 9.79 1.94
N LYS A 204 1.00 9.81 1.92
CA LYS A 204 0.21 9.94 0.68
C LYS A 204 0.50 11.27 -0.04
N THR A 205 0.53 12.39 0.68
CA THR A 205 0.48 13.74 0.11
C THR A 205 1.83 14.44 0.01
N SER A 206 2.82 14.05 0.81
CA SER A 206 4.14 14.67 0.81
C SER A 206 4.97 14.29 -0.43
N GLN A 207 5.91 15.18 -0.80
CA GLN A 207 6.83 14.93 -1.91
C GLN A 207 7.81 13.79 -1.59
N THR A 208 8.32 13.72 -0.35
CA THR A 208 9.16 12.62 0.13
C THR A 208 8.36 11.34 0.35
N GLY A 209 7.08 11.47 0.72
CA GLY A 209 6.13 10.37 0.77
C GLY A 209 6.60 9.18 1.60
N TYR A 210 6.51 8.00 1.01
CA TYR A 210 6.92 6.74 1.62
C TYR A 210 8.44 6.57 1.72
N SER A 211 9.25 7.36 1.00
CA SER A 211 10.71 7.20 0.99
C SER A 211 11.35 7.51 2.34
N SER A 212 10.76 8.42 3.12
CA SER A 212 11.22 8.78 4.46
C SER A 212 10.65 7.90 5.57
N MET A 213 9.69 7.02 5.26
CA MET A 213 9.13 6.11 6.26
C MET A 213 10.14 5.03 6.63
N LYS A 214 10.00 4.50 7.84
CA LYS A 214 10.78 3.33 8.29
C LYS A 214 10.44 2.14 7.39
N ILE A 215 11.47 1.43 6.92
CA ILE A 215 11.35 0.25 6.07
C ILE A 215 10.39 -0.79 6.65
N GLY A 216 10.45 -1.04 7.96
CA GLY A 216 9.53 -1.99 8.61
C GLY A 216 8.06 -1.60 8.44
N THR A 217 7.74 -0.31 8.47
CA THR A 217 6.37 0.17 8.23
C THR A 217 5.96 -0.01 6.77
N VAL A 218 6.86 0.26 5.81
CA VAL A 218 6.53 0.11 4.38
C VAL A 218 6.38 -1.36 4.01
N LEU A 219 7.18 -2.26 4.57
CA LEU A 219 7.01 -3.71 4.44
C LEU A 219 5.65 -4.16 4.97
N LYS A 220 5.27 -3.72 6.18
CA LYS A 220 3.93 -4.01 6.74
C LYS A 220 2.79 -3.57 5.81
N ILE A 221 2.92 -2.40 5.18
CA ILE A 221 1.96 -1.93 4.17
C ILE A 221 1.94 -2.85 2.95
N CYS A 222 3.11 -3.27 2.45
CA CYS A 222 3.21 -4.17 1.31
C CYS A 222 2.57 -5.53 1.59
N TYR A 223 2.84 -6.11 2.77
CA TYR A 223 2.21 -7.37 3.19
C TYR A 223 0.70 -7.25 3.36
N ALA A 224 0.20 -6.14 3.94
CA ALA A 224 -1.24 -5.94 4.12
C ALA A 224 -1.99 -5.79 2.78
N LEU A 225 -1.30 -5.24 1.77
CA LEU A 225 -1.90 -4.88 0.50
C LEU A 225 -1.54 -5.84 -0.65
N ASP A 226 -0.83 -6.92 -0.38
CA ASP A 226 -0.27 -7.85 -1.38
C ASP A 226 0.49 -7.12 -2.50
N ILE A 227 1.33 -6.16 -2.12
CA ILE A 227 2.19 -5.43 -3.06
C ILE A 227 3.60 -6.00 -2.98
N SER A 228 4.21 -6.28 -4.14
CA SER A 228 5.63 -6.63 -4.19
C SER A 228 6.48 -5.47 -3.69
N PHE A 229 7.39 -5.75 -2.75
CA PHE A 229 8.23 -4.70 -2.20
C PHE A 229 9.22 -4.14 -3.23
N ASP A 230 9.68 -4.99 -4.16
CA ASP A 230 10.53 -4.58 -5.28
C ASP A 230 9.81 -3.55 -6.18
N GLU A 231 8.51 -3.71 -6.41
CA GLU A 231 7.71 -2.74 -7.16
C GLU A 231 7.77 -1.35 -6.51
N ILE A 232 7.65 -1.29 -5.18
CA ILE A 232 7.77 -0.03 -4.43
C ILE A 232 9.17 0.58 -4.58
N CYS A 233 10.22 -0.25 -4.51
CA CYS A 233 11.60 0.20 -4.67
C CYS A 233 11.85 0.76 -6.08
N GLU A 234 11.38 0.09 -7.13
CA GLU A 234 11.50 0.58 -8.51
C GLU A 234 10.78 1.91 -8.73
N LEU A 235 9.58 2.05 -8.19
CA LEU A 235 8.81 3.30 -8.27
C LEU A 235 9.54 4.44 -7.54
N LEU A 236 10.22 4.17 -6.43
CA LEU A 236 11.03 5.19 -5.74
C LEU A 236 12.27 5.57 -6.53
N LEU A 237 12.99 4.60 -7.09
CA LEU A 237 14.20 4.84 -7.88
C LEU A 237 13.94 5.65 -9.15
N LYS A 238 12.76 5.52 -9.77
CA LYS A 238 12.35 6.33 -10.93
C LYS A 238 12.05 7.79 -10.58
N ASN A 239 11.96 8.15 -9.30
CA ASN A 239 11.62 9.49 -8.82
C ASN A 239 12.73 10.16 -7.98
N ILE A 240 13.92 9.56 -7.91
CA ILE A 240 15.14 10.11 -7.27
C ILE A 240 16.15 10.46 -8.36
#